data_AF-A0A835EX97-F1
#
_entry.id   AF-A0A835EX97-F1
#
_cell.length_a   1.000
_cell.length_b   1.000
_cell.length_c   1.000
_cell.angle_alpha   90.00
_cell.angle_beta   90.00
_cell.angle_gamma   90.00
#
_symmetry.space_group_name_H-M   'P 1'
#
loop_
_entity.id
_entity.type
_entity.pdbx_description
1 polymer ?
#
loop_
_entity_poly.entity_id
_entity_poly.type
_entity_poly.pdbx_seq_one_letter_code
_entity_poly.pdbx_strand_id
1 'polypeptide(L)'
;MFLLYIFRPDRYVALFGEFSYNPTKWRPSVPFENQLKAFQELIDEGKVRYIGVSNETSFGIMEFVHAAKAHGLPKIVSIQNS
;
A
#
# COMPACT_ATOMS: atom_id res chain seq x y z
N MET A 1 -2.05 -6.83 19.46
CA MET A 1 -1.14 -6.52 18.35
C MET A 1 -1.96 -5.81 17.28
N PHE A 2 -1.82 -4.49 17.11
CA PHE A 2 -2.65 -3.70 16.18
C PHE A 2 -1.92 -3.51 14.85
N LEU A 3 -2.15 -4.42 13.90
CA LEU A 3 -1.66 -4.36 12.52
C LEU A 3 -2.84 -4.05 11.59
N LEU A 4 -2.74 -2.99 10.81
CA LEU A 4 -3.76 -2.58 9.85
C LEU A 4 -3.29 -2.79 8.41
N TYR A 5 -4.17 -3.30 7.55
CA TYR A 5 -3.88 -3.56 6.15
C TYR A 5 -4.64 -2.61 5.22
N ILE A 6 -3.98 -2.11 4.17
CA ILE A 6 -4.70 -1.73 2.95
C ILE A 6 -5.19 -3.02 2.29
N PHE A 7 -6.50 -3.19 2.19
CA PHE A 7 -7.08 -4.44 1.67
C PHE A 7 -6.77 -4.68 0.18
N ARG A 8 -6.74 -3.63 -0.65
CA ARG A 8 -6.40 -3.70 -2.08
C ARG A 8 -5.77 -2.40 -2.57
N PRO A 9 -4.95 -2.43 -3.64
CA PRO A 9 -4.41 -1.23 -4.23
C PRO A 9 -5.52 -0.32 -4.77
N ASP A 10 -5.39 0.97 -4.54
CA ASP A 10 -6.28 1.98 -5.13
C ASP A 10 -6.11 2.06 -6.66
N ARG A 11 -4.84 2.00 -7.10
CA ARG A 11 -4.47 1.92 -8.52
C ARG A 11 -5.01 0.65 -9.17
N TYR A 12 -5.22 0.71 -10.48
CA TYR A 12 -5.50 -0.50 -11.23
C TYR A 12 -4.33 -1.47 -11.13
N VAL A 13 -4.64 -2.72 -10.82
CA VAL A 13 -3.79 -3.91 -10.87
C VAL A 13 -4.63 -5.07 -11.38
N ALA A 14 -3.97 -5.99 -12.06
CA ALA A 14 -4.57 -7.28 -12.37
C ALA A 14 -4.72 -8.06 -11.05
N LEU A 15 -5.96 -8.32 -10.64
CA LEU A 15 -6.30 -9.09 -9.45
C LEU A 15 -7.41 -10.09 -9.77
N PHE A 16 -7.51 -11.14 -8.96
CA PHE A 16 -8.63 -12.10 -8.96
C PHE A 16 -8.90 -12.75 -10.33
N GLY A 17 -7.89 -13.42 -10.89
CA GLY A 17 -8.00 -14.16 -12.15
C GLY A 17 -7.47 -13.42 -13.37
N GLU A 18 -7.11 -12.14 -13.23
CA GLU A 18 -6.27 -11.43 -14.20
C GLU A 18 -4.79 -11.58 -13.82
N PHE A 19 -3.94 -11.96 -14.79
CA PHE A 19 -2.50 -12.17 -14.57
C PHE A 19 -1.61 -11.08 -15.20
N SER A 20 -2.17 -10.28 -16.11
CA SER A 20 -1.40 -9.30 -16.88
C SER A 20 -1.99 -7.92 -16.71
N TYR A 21 -1.11 -6.95 -16.45
CA TYR A 21 -1.51 -5.55 -16.38
C TYR A 21 -1.98 -5.06 -17.75
N ASN A 22 -3.20 -4.53 -17.82
CA ASN A 22 -3.71 -3.85 -19.01
C ASN A 22 -3.56 -2.32 -18.90
N PRO A 23 -2.66 -1.66 -19.67
CA PRO A 23 -2.47 -0.22 -19.63
C PRO A 23 -3.74 0.58 -19.99
N THR A 24 -4.66 0.02 -20.77
CA THR A 24 -5.91 0.70 -21.12
C THR A 24 -6.87 0.84 -19.94
N LYS A 25 -6.66 0.08 -18.86
CA LYS A 25 -7.41 0.17 -17.61
C LYS A 25 -6.74 1.09 -16.58
N TRP A 26 -5.63 1.74 -16.95
CA TRP A 26 -4.99 2.73 -16.09
C TRP A 26 -5.96 3.85 -15.73
N ARG A 27 -5.88 4.29 -14.48
CA ARG A 27 -6.65 5.41 -13.94
C ARG A 27 -5.80 6.15 -12.91
N PRO A 28 -6.07 7.46 -12.69
CA PRO A 28 -5.50 8.18 -11.56
C PRO A 28 -5.75 7.44 -10.25
N SER A 29 -4.75 7.46 -9.38
CA SER A 29 -4.80 6.82 -8.07
C SER A 29 -4.15 7.70 -7.01
N VAL A 30 -4.50 7.47 -5.75
CA VAL A 30 -3.89 8.16 -4.61
C VAL A 30 -2.39 7.83 -4.56
N PRO A 31 -1.49 8.84 -4.52
CA PRO A 31 -0.05 8.60 -4.40
C PRO A 31 0.31 7.76 -3.17
N PHE A 32 1.33 6.90 -3.29
CA PHE A 32 1.80 6.04 -2.18
C PHE A 32 2.19 6.86 -0.94
N GLU A 33 2.84 8.00 -1.13
CA GLU A 33 3.18 8.93 -0.04
C GLU A 33 1.92 9.38 0.72
N ASN A 34 0.85 9.74 0.02
CA ASN A 34 -0.40 10.17 0.65
C ASN A 34 -1.06 9.03 1.43
N GLN A 35 -1.02 7.81 0.90
CA GLN A 35 -1.51 6.63 1.61
C GLN A 35 -0.71 6.38 2.90
N LEU A 36 0.63 6.54 2.85
CA LEU A 36 1.49 6.40 4.04
C LEU A 36 1.32 7.54 5.05
N LYS A 37 1.05 8.77 4.61
CA LYS A 37 0.72 9.90 5.51
C LYS A 37 -0.55 9.63 6.31
N ALA A 38 -1.60 9.12 5.66
CA ALA A 38 -2.82 8.72 6.36
C ALA A 38 -2.55 7.63 7.42
N PHE A 39 -1.62 6.70 7.14
CA PHE A 39 -1.20 5.73 8.15
C PHE A 39 -0.36 6.33 9.28
N GLN A 40 0.50 7.29 8.98
CA GLN A 40 1.28 8.00 10.00
C GLN A 40 0.35 8.67 11.00
N GLU A 41 -0.72 9.33 10.53
CA GLU A 41 -1.73 9.93 11.41
C GLU A 41 -2.36 8.90 12.36
N LEU A 42 -2.74 7.72 11.85
CA LEU A 42 -3.29 6.65 12.69
C LEU A 42 -2.29 6.07 13.70
N ILE A 43 -1.00 6.06 13.35
CA ILE A 43 0.09 5.63 14.25
C ILE A 43 0.30 6.68 15.34
N ASP A 44 0.33 7.96 14.97
CA ASP A 44 0.54 9.09 15.88
C ASP A 44 -0.62 9.22 16.89
N GLU A 45 -1.84 8.93 16.45
CA GLU A 45 -3.03 8.82 17.31
C GLU A 45 -3.04 7.56 18.19
N GLY A 46 -2.07 6.65 18.02
CA GLY A 46 -1.95 5.40 18.78
C GLY A 46 -3.01 4.34 18.42
N LYS A 47 -3.74 4.51 17.31
CA LYS A 47 -4.79 3.57 16.87
C LYS A 47 -4.21 2.28 16.30
N VAL A 48 -3.05 2.37 15.65
CA VAL A 48 -2.35 1.22 15.04
C VAL A 48 -0.87 1.27 15.37
N ARG A 49 -0.23 0.10 15.43
CA ARG A 49 1.22 0.00 15.70
C ARG A 49 2.03 -0.34 14.46
N TYR A 50 1.44 -1.13 13.56
CA TYR A 50 2.08 -1.59 12.34
C TYR A 50 1.11 -1.50 11.18
N ILE A 51 1.67 -1.39 9.97
CA ILE A 51 0.91 -1.33 8.73
C ILE A 51 1.37 -2.40 7.75
N GLY A 52 0.44 -2.90 6.95
CA GLY A 52 0.68 -3.86 5.89
C GLY A 52 -0.19 -3.58 4.67
N VAL A 53 0.02 -4.35 3.62
CA VAL A 53 -0.76 -4.28 2.38
C VAL A 53 -1.29 -5.66 2.01
N SER A 54 -2.37 -5.71 1.27
CA SER A 54 -2.96 -6.95 0.77
C SER A 54 -3.29 -6.82 -0.69
N ASN A 55 -3.19 -7.93 -1.41
CA ASN A 55 -3.41 -8.00 -2.86
C ASN A 55 -2.52 -7.00 -3.63
N GLU A 56 -1.28 -6.80 -3.18
CA GLU A 56 -0.33 -5.96 -3.90
C GLU A 56 0.63 -6.81 -4.77
N THR A 57 1.26 -6.14 -5.70
CA THR A 57 2.30 -6.59 -6.61
C THR A 57 3.67 -6.13 -6.12
N SER A 58 4.75 -6.75 -6.62
CA SER A 58 6.12 -6.34 -6.31
C SER A 58 6.38 -4.85 -6.60
N PHE A 59 5.77 -4.29 -7.65
CA PHE A 59 5.86 -2.86 -7.96
C PHE A 59 5.30 -2.02 -6.80
N GLY A 60 4.06 -2.28 -6.39
CA GLY A 60 3.44 -1.51 -5.30
C GLY A 60 4.20 -1.64 -3.98
N ILE A 61 4.70 -2.82 -3.65
CA ILE A 61 5.56 -3.03 -2.46
C ILE A 61 6.80 -2.12 -2.54
N MET A 62 7.49 -2.10 -3.68
CA MET A 62 8.70 -1.29 -3.85
C MET A 62 8.40 0.21 -3.83
N GLU A 63 7.26 0.64 -4.37
CA GLU A 63 6.83 2.03 -4.30
C GLU A 63 6.51 2.46 -2.86
N PHE A 64 5.83 1.62 -2.07
CA PHE A 64 5.63 1.88 -0.64
C PHE A 64 6.95 1.98 0.13
N VAL A 65 7.90 1.06 -0.13
CA VAL A 65 9.23 1.09 0.49
C VAL A 65 10.01 2.34 0.09
N HIS A 66 9.93 2.74 -1.18
CA HIS A 66 10.56 3.94 -1.70
C HIS A 66 9.99 5.20 -1.05
N ALA A 67 8.66 5.35 -1.02
CA ALA A 67 7.98 6.48 -0.40
C ALA A 67 8.28 6.58 1.10
N ALA A 68 8.27 5.45 1.82
CA ALA A 68 8.66 5.41 3.23
C ALA A 68 10.09 5.94 3.44
N LYS A 69 11.05 5.51 2.61
CA LYS A 69 12.44 5.94 2.70
C LYS A 69 12.63 7.41 2.31
N ALA A 70 12.00 7.86 1.23
CA ALA A 70 12.19 9.19 0.68
C ALA A 70 11.59 10.29 1.58
N HIS A 71 10.49 9.99 2.27
CA HIS A 71 9.74 10.97 3.06
C HIS A 71 9.80 10.73 4.57
N GLY A 72 10.55 9.72 5.02
CA GLY A 72 10.63 9.36 6.45
C GLY A 72 9.30 8.85 7.02
N LEU A 73 8.47 8.23 6.18
CA LEU A 73 7.14 7.73 6.53
C LEU A 73 7.18 6.27 7.03
N PRO A 74 6.09 5.77 7.65
CA PRO A 74 6.04 4.41 8.18
C PRO A 74 6.31 3.35 7.11
N LYS A 75 7.11 2.35 7.46
CA LYS A 75 7.41 1.22 6.57
C LYS A 75 6.35 0.13 6.72
N ILE A 76 5.85 -0.39 5.59
CA ILE A 76 5.03 -1.61 5.59
C ILE A 76 5.85 -2.81 6.09
N VAL A 77 5.27 -3.62 6.98
CA VAL A 77 5.98 -4.75 7.62
C VAL A 77 5.50 -6.12 7.14
N SER A 78 4.38 -6.16 6.42
CA SER A 78 3.80 -7.40 5.91
C SER A 78 3.03 -7.19 4.61
N ILE A 79 2.94 -8.27 3.85
CA ILE A 79 2.00 -8.42 2.74
C ILE A 79 1.14 -9.66 2.94
N GLN A 80 -0.16 -9.53 2.69
CA GLN A 80 -1.10 -10.65 2.67
C GLN A 80 -1.65 -10.82 1.23
N ASN A 81 -1.13 -11.81 0.51
CA ASN A 81 -1.61 -12.19 -0.82
C ASN A 81 -2.25 -13.59 -0.79
N SER A 82 -3.14 -13.85 -1.74
CA SER A 82 -3.68 -15.17 -2.06
C SER A 82 -3.07 -15.74 -3.32
#